data_AF-A0A1Z9QP89-F1
#
_entry.id   AF-A0A1Z9QP89-F1
#
_cell.length_a   1.000
_cell.length_b   1.000
_cell.length_c   1.000
_cell.angle_alpha   90.00
_cell.angle_beta   90.00
_cell.angle_gamma   90.00
#
_symmetry.space_group_name_H-M   'P 1'
#
loop_
_entity.id
_entity.type
_entity.pdbx_description
1 polymer ?
#
loop_
_entity_poly.entity_id
_entity_poly.type
_entity_poly.pdbx_seq_one_letter_code
_entity_poly.pdbx_strand_id
1 'polypeptide(L)'
;MLKANEVIANKYWIVNSSDGRKVGTLRVTDAGYEFFDSRTNTTSTFDSMDEFNVLERGEVKEDNALINGYPTGVSEPVAVDHNTLPAFTKTKTAKQVFVAGYYIVKFDGMGWQWAFAPRLATVDKYQYRGPFLTEWEMNLELKKYKRGNIDGKTKASILTPDIG
;
A
#
# COMPACT_ATOMS: atom_id res chain seq x y z
N MET A 1 -24.31 -13.52 2.34
CA MET A 1 -24.19 -12.13 1.88
C MET A 1 -22.92 -11.99 1.04
N LEU A 2 -23.03 -11.39 -0.14
CA LEU A 2 -21.93 -11.15 -1.08
C LEU A 2 -21.43 -9.70 -0.91
N LYS A 3 -20.12 -9.50 -0.99
CA LYS A 3 -19.44 -8.20 -0.86
C LYS A 3 -18.81 -7.85 -2.21
N ALA A 4 -19.23 -6.77 -2.84
CA ALA A 4 -18.60 -6.28 -4.08
C ALA A 4 -17.57 -5.21 -3.73
N ASN A 5 -16.29 -5.44 -4.07
CA ASN A 5 -15.20 -4.50 -3.90
C ASN A 5 -14.90 -3.80 -5.22
N GLU A 6 -15.04 -2.48 -5.28
CA GLU A 6 -14.77 -1.71 -6.49
C GLU A 6 -13.27 -1.66 -6.84
N VAL A 7 -12.95 -2.09 -8.07
CA VAL A 7 -11.59 -2.05 -8.63
C VAL A 7 -11.43 -0.86 -9.55
N ILE A 8 -12.45 -0.58 -10.37
CA ILE A 8 -12.50 0.58 -11.26
C ILE A 8 -13.83 1.28 -10.99
N ALA A 9 -13.74 2.55 -10.57
CA ALA A 9 -14.89 3.39 -10.30
C ALA A 9 -15.94 3.30 -11.41
N ASN A 10 -17.16 2.90 -11.05
CA ASN A 10 -18.30 2.78 -11.97
C ASN A 10 -18.09 1.86 -13.19
N LYS A 11 -17.11 0.94 -13.13
CA LYS A 11 -16.80 0.08 -14.28
C LYS A 11 -16.53 -1.37 -13.91
N TYR A 12 -15.92 -1.64 -12.74
CA TYR A 12 -15.52 -2.99 -12.39
C TYR A 12 -15.47 -3.22 -10.87
N TRP A 13 -16.06 -4.33 -10.42
CA TRP A 13 -16.04 -4.79 -9.03
C TRP A 13 -15.65 -6.27 -8.95
N ILE A 14 -14.99 -6.66 -7.87
CA ILE A 14 -14.73 -8.06 -7.52
C ILE A 14 -15.70 -8.45 -6.42
N VAL A 15 -16.49 -9.50 -6.65
CA VAL A 15 -17.44 -10.01 -5.67
C VAL A 15 -16.77 -11.10 -4.85
N ASN A 16 -16.77 -10.92 -3.53
CA ASN A 16 -16.25 -11.84 -2.54
C ASN A 16 -17.39 -12.32 -1.64
N SER A 17 -17.30 -13.55 -1.15
CA SER A 17 -18.19 -14.06 -0.11
C SER A 17 -17.82 -13.41 1.24
N SER A 18 -18.72 -13.49 2.22
CA SER A 18 -18.47 -12.99 3.59
C SER A 18 -17.21 -13.58 4.23
N ASP A 19 -16.80 -14.79 3.83
CA ASP A 19 -15.57 -15.49 4.23
C ASP A 19 -14.29 -14.97 3.53
N GLY A 20 -14.38 -13.92 2.70
CA GLY A 20 -13.23 -13.38 1.96
C GLY A 20 -12.81 -14.21 0.74
N ARG A 21 -13.56 -15.25 0.39
CA ARG A 21 -13.34 -16.04 -0.83
C ARG A 21 -13.86 -15.30 -2.06
N LYS A 22 -13.04 -15.19 -3.11
CA LYS A 22 -13.47 -14.65 -4.40
C LYS A 22 -14.60 -15.50 -4.98
N VAL A 23 -15.72 -14.85 -5.26
CA VAL A 23 -16.91 -15.46 -5.86
C VAL A 23 -16.95 -15.17 -7.36
N GLY A 24 -16.67 -13.92 -7.74
CA GLY A 24 -16.81 -13.50 -9.13
C GLY A 24 -16.35 -12.08 -9.41
N THR A 25 -16.71 -11.58 -10.58
CA THR A 25 -16.43 -10.21 -11.02
C THR A 25 -17.67 -9.59 -11.63
N LEU A 26 -17.98 -8.37 -11.25
CA LEU A 26 -19.07 -7.57 -11.79
C LEU A 26 -18.47 -6.48 -12.68
N ARG A 27 -19.03 -6.27 -13.87
CA ARG A 27 -18.63 -5.18 -14.76
C ARG A 27 -19.84 -4.44 -15.27
N VAL A 28 -19.69 -3.14 -15.53
CA VAL A 28 -20.69 -2.36 -16.27
C VAL A 28 -20.42 -2.50 -17.76
N THR A 29 -21.49 -2.76 -18.51
CA THR A 29 -21.53 -2.83 -19.97
C THR A 29 -22.59 -1.82 -20.46
N ASP A 30 -22.58 -1.46 -21.74
CA ASP A 30 -23.60 -0.57 -22.34
C ASP A 30 -25.05 -1.03 -22.11
N ALA A 31 -25.26 -2.33 -21.89
CA ALA A 31 -26.57 -2.95 -21.66
C ALA A 31 -26.94 -3.14 -20.17
N GLY A 32 -26.11 -2.72 -19.21
CA GLY A 32 -26.36 -2.88 -17.77
C GLY A 32 -25.18 -3.49 -17.00
N TYR A 33 -25.47 -4.26 -15.94
CA TYR A 33 -24.45 -4.89 -15.10
C TYR A 33 -24.29 -6.37 -15.47
N GLU A 34 -23.06 -6.79 -15.74
CA GLU A 34 -22.75 -8.19 -16.02
C GLU A 34 -21.93 -8.78 -14.87
N PHE A 35 -22.50 -9.77 -14.20
CA PHE A 35 -21.86 -10.53 -13.14
C PHE A 35 -21.36 -11.87 -13.67
N PHE A 36 -20.07 -12.12 -13.48
CA PHE A 36 -19.42 -13.38 -13.81
C PHE A 36 -19.11 -14.15 -12.52
N ASP A 37 -19.75 -15.31 -12.32
CA ASP A 37 -19.43 -16.21 -11.22
C ASP A 37 -18.30 -17.15 -11.62
N SER A 38 -17.18 -17.05 -10.92
CA SER A 38 -15.97 -17.84 -11.21
C SER A 38 -16.03 -19.28 -10.70
N ARG A 39 -17.04 -19.63 -9.89
CA ARG A 39 -17.23 -20.99 -9.35
C ARG A 39 -18.09 -21.84 -10.26
N THR A 40 -19.11 -21.24 -10.87
CA THR A 40 -20.01 -21.92 -11.83
C THR A 40 -19.68 -21.59 -13.28
N ASN A 41 -18.73 -20.69 -13.52
CA ASN A 41 -18.32 -20.20 -14.83
C ASN A 41 -19.51 -19.64 -15.64
N THR A 42 -20.46 -19.02 -14.93
CA THR A 42 -21.72 -18.53 -15.48
C THR A 42 -21.75 -17.02 -15.47
N THR A 43 -22.37 -16.44 -16.49
CA THR A 43 -22.55 -14.99 -16.61
C THR A 43 -24.02 -14.66 -16.45
N SER A 44 -24.33 -13.69 -15.59
CA SER A 44 -25.69 -13.23 -15.33
C SER A 44 -25.75 -11.72 -15.49
N THR A 45 -26.70 -11.25 -16.27
CA THR A 45 -26.94 -9.82 -16.51
C THR A 45 -28.02 -9.32 -15.56
N PHE A 46 -27.78 -8.19 -14.93
CA PHE A 46 -28.68 -7.55 -13.98
C PHE A 46 -28.92 -6.10 -14.40
N ASP A 47 -30.17 -5.65 -14.30
CA ASP A 47 -30.58 -4.27 -14.54
C ASP A 47 -30.36 -3.36 -13.32
N SER A 48 -30.18 -3.93 -12.12
CA SER A 48 -30.05 -3.15 -10.88
C SER A 48 -29.10 -3.82 -9.89
N MET A 49 -28.45 -2.99 -9.08
CA MET A 49 -27.38 -3.39 -8.15
C MET A 49 -27.91 -3.83 -6.78
N ASP A 50 -29.23 -3.78 -6.56
CA ASP A 50 -29.92 -4.00 -5.28
C ASP A 50 -29.66 -5.36 -4.61
N GLU A 51 -29.27 -6.39 -5.36
CA GLU A 51 -28.90 -7.69 -4.78
C GLU A 51 -27.44 -7.74 -4.26
N PHE A 52 -26.61 -6.77 -4.64
CA PHE A 52 -25.23 -6.69 -4.19
C PHE A 52 -25.09 -5.59 -3.14
N ASN A 53 -24.63 -5.97 -1.94
CA ASN A 53 -24.17 -4.98 -0.97
C ASN A 53 -22.83 -4.45 -1.49
N VAL A 54 -22.91 -3.44 -2.36
CA VAL A 54 -21.78 -2.75 -2.94
C VAL A 54 -21.11 -2.03 -1.79
N LEU A 55 -20.01 -2.60 -1.34
CA LEU A 55 -19.04 -1.80 -0.60
C LEU A 55 -18.44 -0.94 -1.70
N GLU A 56 -19.03 0.25 -1.90
CA GLU A 56 -18.29 1.37 -2.48
C GLU A 56 -16.92 1.28 -1.86
N ARG A 57 -15.89 1.32 -2.70
CA ARG A 57 -14.54 1.49 -2.20
C ARG A 57 -14.66 2.75 -1.36
N GLY A 58 -14.70 2.56 -0.04
CA GLY A 58 -14.26 3.58 0.86
C GLY A 58 -12.86 3.83 0.37
N GLU A 59 -12.71 4.86 -0.48
CA GLU A 59 -11.73 5.86 -0.14
C GLU A 59 -11.98 6.09 1.32
N VAL A 60 -11.23 5.36 2.14
CA VAL A 60 -11.03 5.72 3.51
C VAL A 60 -10.40 7.09 3.30
N LYS A 61 -11.25 8.12 3.26
CA LYS A 61 -10.91 9.46 3.69
C LYS A 61 -10.62 9.28 5.18
N GLU A 62 -9.56 8.54 5.49
CA GLU A 62 -8.72 8.87 6.62
C GLU A 62 -8.42 10.32 6.31
N ASP A 63 -9.05 11.19 7.08
CA ASP A 63 -8.77 12.60 7.10
C ASP A 63 -7.26 12.68 7.35
N ASN A 64 -6.50 12.72 6.26
CA ASN A 64 -5.07 12.55 6.26
C ASN A 64 -4.54 13.97 6.29
N ALA A 65 -4.43 14.52 7.49
CA ALA A 65 -3.80 15.82 7.61
C ALA A 65 -2.37 15.75 7.06
N LEU A 66 -2.04 16.76 6.27
CA LEU A 66 -0.74 16.85 5.61
C LEU A 66 0.20 17.65 6.50
N ILE A 67 1.37 17.08 6.80
CA ILE A 67 2.45 17.80 7.48
C ILE A 67 3.55 18.02 6.46
N ASN A 68 3.84 19.29 6.17
CA ASN A 68 4.82 19.71 5.18
C ASN A 68 4.61 19.08 3.78
N GLY A 69 3.34 18.86 3.39
CA GLY A 69 2.97 18.24 2.12
C GLY A 69 2.95 16.71 2.09
N TYR A 70 3.23 16.04 3.21
CA TYR A 70 3.23 14.57 3.30
C TYR A 70 2.06 14.02 4.14
N PRO A 71 1.46 12.89 3.72
CA PRO A 71 0.33 12.28 4.44
C PRO A 71 0.77 11.69 5.79
N THR A 72 -0.05 11.89 6.83
CA THR A 72 0.26 11.42 8.20
C THR A 72 -0.53 10.19 8.65
N GLY A 73 -1.64 9.83 7.99
CA GLY A 73 -2.53 8.76 8.48
C GLY A 73 -3.36 9.17 9.70
N VAL A 74 -3.42 10.46 10.04
CA VAL A 74 -4.04 10.96 11.27
C VAL A 74 -4.82 12.23 10.98
N SER A 75 -5.99 12.37 11.60
CA SER A 75 -6.89 13.52 11.42
C SER A 75 -6.39 14.80 12.08
N GLU A 76 -5.74 14.71 13.25
CA GLU A 76 -5.24 15.87 14.00
C GLU A 76 -3.77 15.70 14.45
N PRO A 77 -2.80 15.66 13.52
CA PRO A 77 -1.39 15.58 13.86
C PRO A 77 -0.92 16.91 14.45
N VAL A 78 -0.14 16.83 15.52
CA VAL A 78 0.55 17.99 16.08
C VAL A 78 1.93 18.05 15.45
N ALA A 79 2.17 19.07 14.62
CA ALA A 79 3.49 19.29 14.02
C ALA A 79 4.55 19.45 15.11
N VAL A 80 5.67 18.75 14.97
CA VAL A 80 6.85 18.91 15.81
C VAL A 80 7.94 19.53 14.96
N ASP A 81 8.51 20.64 15.41
CA ASP A 81 9.64 21.26 14.73
C ASP A 81 10.82 20.28 14.70
N HIS A 82 11.14 19.82 13.48
CA HIS A 82 12.28 18.97 13.21
C HIS A 82 12.96 19.46 11.94
N ASN A 83 14.27 19.72 12.04
CA ASN A 83 15.02 20.51 11.05
C ASN A 83 15.04 19.90 9.64
N THR A 84 14.85 18.59 9.52
CA THR A 84 15.08 17.83 8.27
C THR A 84 13.92 16.93 7.86
N LEU A 85 12.95 16.67 8.74
CA LEU A 85 11.89 15.69 8.50
C LEU A 85 10.54 16.26 8.93
N PRO A 86 9.44 15.90 8.24
CA PRO A 86 8.11 16.35 8.60
C PRO A 86 7.60 15.60 9.84
N ALA A 87 8.10 15.95 11.02
CA ALA A 87 7.78 15.26 12.27
C ALA A 87 6.44 15.70 12.86
N PHE A 88 5.73 14.76 13.50
CA PHE A 88 4.47 15.03 14.17
C PHE A 88 4.23 14.06 15.34
N THR A 89 3.35 14.43 16.27
CA THR A 89 2.78 13.50 17.26
C THR A 89 1.29 13.30 16.99
N LYS A 90 0.78 12.11 17.34
CA LYS A 90 -0.65 11.79 17.18
C LYS A 90 -1.55 12.58 18.14
N THR A 91 -1.02 13.00 19.28
CA THR A 91 -1.72 13.80 20.29
C THR A 91 -0.73 14.74 20.98
N LYS A 92 -1.23 15.83 21.57
CA LYS A 92 -0.41 16.80 22.32
C LYS A 92 0.35 16.19 23.50
N THR A 93 -0.13 15.08 24.04
CA THR A 93 0.47 14.37 25.20
C THR A 93 1.35 13.18 24.80
N ALA A 94 1.37 12.80 23.52
CA ALA A 94 2.14 11.66 23.07
C ALA A 94 3.65 11.94 23.16
N LYS A 95 4.36 11.06 23.88
CA LYS A 95 5.83 11.06 23.95
C LYS A 95 6.51 10.53 22.67
N GLN A 96 5.74 9.88 21.80
CA GLN A 96 6.26 9.27 20.58
C GLN A 96 6.07 10.23 19.40
N VAL A 97 7.18 10.58 18.78
CA VAL A 97 7.24 11.37 17.55
C VAL A 97 7.28 10.44 16.35
N PHE A 98 6.49 10.77 15.33
CA PHE A 98 6.38 10.10 14.05
C PHE A 98 6.81 11.05 12.94
N VAL A 99 7.11 10.52 11.75
CA VAL A 99 7.46 11.34 10.59
C VAL A 99 6.45 11.11 9.47
N ALA A 100 5.93 12.17 8.88
CA ALA A 100 4.91 12.12 7.84
C ALA A 100 5.47 11.57 6.52
N GLY A 101 4.63 10.86 5.77
CA GLY A 101 4.94 10.27 4.49
C GLY A 101 5.26 8.78 4.53
N TYR A 102 5.56 8.25 3.34
CA TYR A 102 5.98 6.87 3.15
C TYR A 102 7.50 6.78 3.19
N TYR A 103 8.02 5.73 3.82
CA TYR A 103 9.45 5.48 3.95
C TYR A 103 9.76 4.02 3.63
N ILE A 104 11.00 3.77 3.22
CA ILE A 104 11.60 2.44 3.30
C ILE A 104 12.70 2.48 4.35
N VAL A 105 12.69 1.51 5.25
CA VAL A 105 13.64 1.39 6.36
C VAL A 105 14.34 0.04 6.25
N LYS A 106 15.67 0.06 6.38
CA LYS A 106 16.50 -1.14 6.34
C LYS A 106 16.71 -1.65 7.76
N PHE A 107 15.95 -2.68 8.12
CA PHE A 107 16.12 -3.36 9.40
C PHE A 107 17.25 -4.38 9.30
N ASP A 108 18.07 -4.45 10.35
CA ASP A 108 19.09 -5.49 10.47
C ASP A 108 18.43 -6.88 10.46
N GLY A 109 18.97 -7.80 9.66
CA GLY A 109 18.44 -9.17 9.49
C GLY A 109 17.21 -9.31 8.59
N MET A 110 16.36 -8.28 8.46
CA MET A 110 15.15 -8.30 7.61
C MET A 110 15.29 -7.55 6.29
N GLY A 111 16.31 -6.70 6.15
CA GLY A 111 16.55 -5.89 4.97
C GLY A 111 15.55 -4.73 4.81
N TRP A 112 15.35 -4.29 3.57
CA TRP A 112 14.47 -3.15 3.27
C TRP A 112 12.99 -3.52 3.44
N GLN A 113 12.32 -2.80 4.32
CA GLN A 113 10.88 -2.89 4.58
C GLN A 113 10.24 -1.52 4.36
N TRP A 114 8.97 -1.52 3.98
CA TRP A 114 8.19 -0.30 3.87
C TRP A 114 7.59 0.08 5.21
N ALA A 115 7.40 1.37 5.44
CA ALA A 115 6.70 1.90 6.60
C ALA A 115 5.96 3.18 6.22
N PHE A 116 4.70 3.29 6.63
CA PHE A 116 3.92 4.52 6.55
C PHE A 116 3.90 5.21 7.90
N ALA A 117 4.20 6.50 7.92
CA ALA A 117 4.33 7.30 9.13
C ALA A 117 5.14 6.63 10.28
N PRO A 118 6.40 6.18 10.03
CA PRO A 118 7.18 5.48 11.05
C PRO A 118 7.54 6.40 12.23
N ARG A 119 7.95 5.77 13.34
CA ARG A 119 8.48 6.50 14.50
C ARG A 119 9.80 7.17 14.12
N LEU A 120 9.97 8.43 14.53
CA LEU A 120 11.21 9.19 14.32
C LEU A 120 12.42 8.41 14.88
N ALA A 121 12.30 7.85 16.08
CA ALA A 121 13.36 7.04 16.69
C ALA A 121 13.79 5.83 15.85
N THR A 122 12.89 5.25 15.06
CA THR A 122 13.23 4.14 14.15
C THR A 122 14.00 4.66 12.93
N VAL A 123 13.57 5.79 12.39
CA VAL A 123 14.20 6.45 11.23
C VAL A 123 15.59 6.98 11.59
N ASP A 124 15.79 7.50 12.79
CA ASP A 124 17.12 7.90 13.30
C ASP A 124 18.05 6.69 13.52
N LYS A 125 17.50 5.56 13.97
CA LYS A 125 18.30 4.38 14.31
C LYS A 125 18.73 3.58 13.08
N TYR A 126 17.89 3.49 12.06
CA TYR A 126 18.10 2.61 10.92
C TYR A 126 18.30 3.40 9.62
N GLN A 127 19.01 2.81 8.66
CA GLN A 127 19.12 3.42 7.35
C GLN A 127 17.75 3.50 6.67
N TYR A 128 17.36 4.68 6.19
CA TYR A 128 16.06 4.91 5.57
C TYR A 128 16.16 5.67 4.24
N ARG A 129 15.07 5.65 3.47
CA ARG A 129 14.81 6.54 2.34
C ARG A 129 13.37 7.01 2.36
N GLY A 130 13.17 8.23 1.89
CA GLY A 130 11.90 8.97 1.94
C GLY A 130 12.16 10.40 2.44
N PRO A 131 11.12 11.17 2.77
CA PRO A 131 9.70 10.83 2.62
C PRO A 131 9.23 10.77 1.16
N PHE A 132 8.40 9.78 0.83
CA PHE A 132 7.65 9.71 -0.43
C PHE A 132 6.20 10.18 -0.22
N LEU A 133 5.61 10.79 -1.25
CA LEU A 133 4.23 11.29 -1.17
C LEU A 133 3.23 10.15 -1.28
N THR A 134 3.51 9.17 -2.13
CA THR A 134 2.58 8.09 -2.45
C THR A 134 3.17 6.70 -2.14
N GLU A 135 2.29 5.76 -1.82
CA GLU A 135 2.65 4.35 -1.65
C GLU A 135 3.30 3.79 -2.93
N TRP A 136 2.86 4.26 -4.09
CA TRP A 136 3.37 3.83 -5.39
C TRP A 136 4.87 4.15 -5.57
N GLU A 137 5.27 5.40 -5.28
CA GLU A 137 6.67 5.82 -5.37
C GLU A 137 7.56 5.02 -4.41
N MET A 138 7.09 4.85 -3.18
CA MET A 138 7.78 4.05 -2.17
C MET A 138 7.96 2.60 -2.64
N ASN A 139 6.92 1.98 -3.21
CA ASN A 139 6.99 0.62 -3.74
C ASN A 139 7.97 0.49 -4.90
N LEU A 140 8.04 1.50 -5.77
CA LEU A 140 8.99 1.53 -6.87
C LEU A 140 10.43 1.54 -6.36
N GLU A 141 10.74 2.38 -5.38
CA GLU A 141 12.05 2.43 -4.74
C GLU A 141 12.37 1.12 -4.00
N LEU A 142 11.43 0.59 -3.23
CA LEU A 142 11.61 -0.69 -2.52
C LEU A 142 11.98 -1.82 -3.48
N LYS A 143 11.33 -1.90 -4.64
CA LYS A 143 11.65 -2.88 -5.69
C LYS A 143 13.07 -2.72 -6.23
N LYS A 144 13.55 -1.48 -6.43
CA LYS A 144 14.94 -1.24 -6.86
C LYS A 144 15.95 -1.76 -5.84
N TYR A 145 15.74 -1.48 -4.56
CA TYR A 145 16.64 -1.96 -3.50
C TYR A 145 16.56 -3.47 -3.29
N LYS A 146 15.36 -4.06 -3.37
CA LYS A 146 15.22 -5.52 -3.34
C LYS A 146 15.91 -6.18 -4.52
N ARG A 147 15.84 -5.59 -5.72
CA ARG A 147 16.48 -6.10 -6.94
C ARG A 147 18.01 -5.94 -6.93
N GLY A 148 18.52 -4.80 -6.49
CA GLY A 148 19.97 -4.58 -6.34
C GLY A 148 20.62 -5.50 -5.31
N ASN A 149 19.86 -6.00 -4.33
CA ASN A 149 20.34 -7.01 -3.37
C ASN A 149 20.40 -8.44 -3.96
N ILE A 150 19.79 -8.68 -5.13
CA ILE A 150 19.82 -9.98 -5.82
C ILE A 150 21.09 -10.09 -6.67
N ASP A 151 21.51 -8.98 -7.31
CA ASP A 151 22.75 -8.91 -8.11
C ASP A 151 24.03 -8.99 -7.26
N GLY A 152 23.96 -8.71 -5.96
CA GLY A 152 25.09 -8.86 -5.03
C GLY A 152 25.44 -10.31 -4.67
N LYS A 153 24.58 -11.29 -5.02
CA LYS A 153 24.84 -12.74 -4.78
C LYS A 153 25.30 -13.51 -6.02
N THR A 154 25.39 -12.88 -7.20
CA THR A 154 25.75 -13.57 -8.46
C THR A 154 27.15 -13.25 -9.00
N LYS A 155 28.00 -12.52 -8.27
CA LYS A 155 29.40 -12.32 -8.68
C LYS A 155 30.41 -12.69 -7.59
N ALA A 156 30.39 -13.94 -7.17
CA ALA A 156 31.56 -14.58 -6.56
C ALA A 156 31.49 -16.08 -6.85
N SER A 157 32.15 -16.54 -7.93
CA SER A 157 32.73 -17.89 -8.11
C SER A 157 32.87 -18.27 -9.59
N ILE A 158 33.49 -17.45 -10.43
CA ILE A 158 34.22 -17.98 -11.60
C ILE A 158 35.32 -16.97 -11.90
N LEU A 159 36.57 -17.31 -11.57
CA LEU A 159 37.79 -16.85 -12.22
C LEU A 159 39.00 -17.40 -11.43
N THR A 160 39.35 -18.64 -11.73
CA THR A 160 40.75 -19.08 -11.71
C THR A 160 40.97 -19.86 -13.01
N PRO A 161 41.65 -19.28 -14.02
CA PRO A 161 42.30 -20.10 -15.03
C PRO A 161 43.58 -20.66 -14.40
N ASP A 162 43.55 -21.95 -14.06
CA ASP A 162 44.76 -22.71 -13.76
C ASP A 162 45.45 -22.99 -15.10
N ILE A 163 46.57 -22.30 -15.30
CA ILE A 163 47.49 -22.44 -16.42
C ILE A 163 48.47 -23.55 -16.05
N GLY A 164 48.35 -24.69 -16.72
CA GLY A 164 49.35 -25.75 -16.78
C GLY A 164 49.92 -25.88 -18.18
#